data_AF-A0A0N0AU24-F1
#
_entry.id   AF-A0A0N0AU24-F1
#
_cell.length_a   1.000
_cell.length_b   1.000
_cell.length_c   1.000
_cell.angle_alpha   90.00
_cell.angle_beta   90.00
_cell.angle_gamma   90.00
#
_symmetry.space_group_name_H-M   'P 1'
#
loop_
_entity.id
_entity.type
_entity.pdbx_description
1 polymer ?
#
loop_
_entity_poly.entity_id
_entity_poly.type
_entity_poly.pdbx_seq_one_letter_code
_entity_poly.pdbx_strand_id
1 'polypeptide(L)'
;MNPDTLTQTASGTSSPVLIPILCLFLVVGLIQVIRPQLLWRLNAGLQKGWVKDPDATEPTGKGYAMQRITGVVFLAVATWMLIRAI
;
A
#
# COMPACT_ATOMS: atom_id res chain seq x y z
N MET A 1 32.24 -17.35 15.86
CA MET A 1 31.06 -16.57 15.39
C MET A 1 30.74 -15.60 16.52
N ASN A 2 30.91 -14.29 16.30
CA ASN A 2 30.90 -13.29 17.38
C ASN A 2 29.45 -13.01 17.84
N PRO A 3 29.10 -13.09 19.14
CA PRO A 3 27.73 -12.76 19.60
C PRO A 3 27.28 -11.36 19.14
N ASP A 4 28.21 -10.41 19.00
CA ASP A 4 27.90 -9.05 18.52
C ASP A 4 27.41 -9.03 17.06
N THR A 5 27.86 -9.98 16.24
CA THR A 5 27.39 -10.09 14.85
C THR A 5 25.97 -10.64 14.76
N LEU A 6 25.53 -11.42 15.75
CA LEU A 6 24.16 -11.95 15.85
C LEU A 6 23.19 -10.94 16.46
N THR A 7 23.65 -10.10 17.39
CA THR A 7 22.84 -9.02 17.97
C THR A 7 22.65 -7.87 16.98
N GLN A 8 23.64 -7.56 16.15
CA GLN A 8 23.52 -6.52 15.12
C GLN A 8 22.56 -6.88 13.98
N THR A 9 22.41 -8.17 13.65
CA THR A 9 21.38 -8.63 12.69
C THR A 9 19.97 -8.62 13.30
N ALA A 10 19.86 -8.68 14.64
CA ALA A 10 18.61 -8.62 15.38
C ALA A 10 18.18 -7.20 15.78
N SER A 11 19.11 -6.22 15.80
CA SER A 11 18.79 -4.81 16.00
C SER A 11 18.15 -4.26 14.73
N GLY A 12 16.82 -4.34 14.68
CA GLY A 12 15.99 -3.77 13.62
C GLY A 12 16.38 -2.32 13.35
N THR A 13 17.01 -2.08 12.21
CA THR A 13 17.31 -0.74 11.75
C THR A 13 16.01 -0.11 11.29
N SER A 14 15.35 0.66 12.15
CA SER A 14 14.27 1.56 11.73
C SER A 14 14.84 2.57 10.76
N SER A 15 14.72 2.31 9.46
CA SER A 15 15.18 3.24 8.44
C SER A 15 14.35 4.53 8.56
N PRO A 16 14.96 5.72 8.73
CA PRO A 16 14.22 6.98 8.82
C PRO A 16 13.40 7.26 7.55
N VAL A 17 13.71 6.58 6.44
CA VAL A 17 12.96 6.62 5.18
C VAL A 17 11.71 5.73 5.20
N LEU A 18 11.70 4.67 6.02
CA LEU A 18 10.60 3.72 6.09
C LEU A 18 9.32 4.33 6.68
N ILE A 19 9.46 5.16 7.72
CA ILE A 19 8.33 5.82 8.39
C ILE A 19 7.48 6.66 7.42
N PRO A 20 8.04 7.62 6.65
CA PRO A 20 7.24 8.41 5.72
C PRO A 20 6.62 7.56 4.60
N ILE A 21 7.29 6.50 4.14
CA ILE A 21 6.74 5.56 3.16
C ILE A 21 5.51 4.83 3.74
N LEU A 22 5.60 4.34 4.99
CA LEU A 22 4.48 3.68 5.65
C LEU A 22 3.30 4.64 5.87
N CYS A 23 3.56 5.90 6.21
CA CYS A 23 2.53 6.93 6.28
C CYS A 23 1.81 7.14 4.94
N LEU A 24 2.57 7.20 3.83
CA LEU A 24 1.99 7.29 2.49
C LEU A 24 1.13 6.06 2.18
N PHE A 25 1.60 4.86 2.52
CA PHE A 25 0.85 3.63 2.36
C PHE A 25 -0.45 3.64 3.16
N LEU A 26 -0.46 4.15 4.39
CA LEU A 26 -1.71 4.30 5.15
C LEU A 26 -2.71 5.22 4.45
N VAL A 27 -2.25 6.34 3.89
CA VAL A 27 -3.13 7.25 3.13
C VAL A 27 -3.69 6.55 1.88
N VAL A 28 -2.85 5.90 1.09
CA VAL A 28 -3.28 5.20 -0.14
C VAL A 28 -4.22 4.03 0.19
N GLY A 29 -3.90 3.25 1.22
CA GLY A 29 -4.74 2.15 1.71
C GLY A 29 -6.10 2.65 2.20
N LEU A 30 -6.15 3.80 2.88
CA LEU A 30 -7.40 4.41 3.32
C LEU A 30 -8.27 4.85 2.14
N ILE A 31 -7.66 5.43 1.11
CA ILE A 31 -8.38 5.77 -0.13
C ILE A 31 -8.95 4.50 -0.77
N GLN A 32 -8.19 3.40 -0.80
CA GLN A 32 -8.64 2.11 -1.33
C GLN A 32 -9.86 1.55 -0.57
N VAL A 33 -9.95 1.76 0.75
CA VAL A 33 -11.09 1.32 1.55
C VAL A 33 -12.31 2.23 1.35
N ILE A 34 -12.13 3.55 1.39
CA ILE A 34 -13.26 4.49 1.36
C ILE A 34 -13.81 4.65 -0.06
N ARG A 35 -12.93 4.91 -1.03
CA ARG A 35 -13.28 5.23 -2.42
C ARG A 35 -12.23 4.64 -3.38
N PRO A 36 -12.24 3.30 -3.58
CA PRO A 36 -11.28 2.64 -4.47
C PRO A 36 -11.34 3.16 -5.92
N GLN A 37 -12.48 3.73 -6.34
CA GLN A 37 -12.67 4.34 -7.65
C GLN A 37 -11.70 5.51 -7.90
N LEU A 38 -11.26 6.23 -6.85
CA LEU A 38 -10.30 7.33 -7.01
C LEU A 38 -8.96 6.82 -7.55
N LEU A 39 -8.49 5.69 -7.03
CA LEU A 39 -7.23 5.07 -7.49
C LEU A 39 -7.35 4.60 -8.93
N TRP A 40 -8.50 4.02 -9.30
CA TRP A 40 -8.75 3.64 -10.68
C TRP A 40 -8.77 4.87 -11.60
N ARG A 41 -9.47 5.95 -11.26
CA ARG A 41 -9.54 7.16 -12.10
C ARG A 41 -8.17 7.81 -12.32
N LEU A 42 -7.33 7.85 -11.29
CA LEU A 42 -5.96 8.33 -11.41
C LEU A 42 -5.15 7.44 -12.36
N ASN A 43 -5.28 6.11 -12.19
CA ASN A 43 -4.59 5.14 -13.05
C ASN A 43 -5.10 5.18 -14.50
N ALA A 44 -6.41 5.30 -14.71
CA ALA A 44 -7.04 5.41 -16.03
C ALA A 44 -6.54 6.66 -16.78
N GLY A 45 -6.32 7.77 -16.08
CA GLY A 45 -5.69 8.96 -16.65
C GLY A 45 -4.28 8.68 -17.20
N LEU A 46 -3.49 7.88 -16.49
CA LEU A 46 -2.16 7.46 -16.95
C LEU A 46 -2.23 6.43 -18.08
N GLN A 47 -3.25 5.58 -18.09
CA GLN A 47 -3.45 4.55 -19.11
C GLN A 47 -3.93 5.08 -20.46
N LYS A 48 -4.58 6.27 -20.51
CA LYS A 48 -5.07 6.88 -21.76
C LYS A 48 -4.00 7.08 -22.84
N GLY A 49 -2.72 7.12 -22.47
CA GLY A 49 -1.61 7.20 -23.43
C GLY A 49 -1.13 5.85 -24.00
N TRP A 50 -1.56 4.73 -23.41
CA TRP A 50 -0.99 3.40 -23.67
C TRP A 50 -2.04 2.34 -24.00
N VAL A 51 -3.28 2.52 -23.54
CA VAL A 51 -4.37 1.57 -23.67
C VAL A 51 -5.45 2.16 -24.58
N LYS A 52 -5.87 1.36 -25.57
CA LYS A 52 -6.86 1.75 -26.60
C LYS A 52 -8.23 2.10 -26.01
N ASP A 53 -8.62 1.42 -24.93
CA ASP A 53 -9.84 1.70 -24.17
C ASP A 53 -9.59 1.44 -22.67
N PRO A 54 -9.25 2.49 -21.90
CA PRO A 54 -9.02 2.36 -20.46
C PRO A 54 -10.31 2.08 -19.68
N ASP A 55 -11.46 2.51 -20.19
CA ASP A 55 -12.75 2.37 -19.49
C ASP A 55 -13.20 0.90 -19.50
N ALA A 56 -12.84 0.14 -20.53
CA ALA A 56 -13.02 -1.32 -20.56
C ALA A 56 -12.26 -2.09 -19.47
N THR A 57 -11.30 -1.45 -18.79
CA THR A 57 -10.54 -2.03 -17.67
C THR A 57 -11.08 -1.64 -16.30
N GLU A 58 -12.21 -0.91 -16.25
CA GLU A 58 -12.82 -0.54 -14.98
C GLU A 58 -13.23 -1.79 -14.17
N PRO A 59 -12.82 -1.89 -12.90
CA PRO A 59 -13.30 -2.95 -12.02
C PRO A 59 -14.84 -2.92 -11.91
N THR A 60 -15.46 -4.09 -11.97
CA THR A 60 -16.89 -4.20 -11.66
C THR A 60 -17.16 -3.85 -10.19
N GLY A 61 -18.43 -3.69 -9.80
CA GLY A 61 -18.79 -3.49 -8.39
C GLY A 61 -18.22 -4.55 -7.43
N LYS A 62 -18.13 -5.82 -7.87
CA LYS A 62 -17.46 -6.90 -7.12
C LYS A 62 -15.94 -6.70 -7.04
N GLY A 63 -15.32 -6.21 -8.10
CA GLY A 63 -13.90 -5.84 -8.12
C GLY A 63 -13.59 -4.72 -7.13
N TYR A 64 -14.43 -3.68 -7.06
CA TYR A 64 -14.29 -2.62 -6.07
C TYR A 64 -14.53 -3.12 -4.64
N ALA A 65 -15.47 -4.04 -4.42
CA ALA A 65 -15.65 -4.67 -3.11
C ALA A 65 -14.41 -5.46 -2.68
N MET A 66 -13.82 -6.23 -3.58
CA MET A 66 -12.57 -6.96 -3.32
C MET A 66 -11.42 -6.00 -3.04
N GLN A 67 -11.31 -4.89 -3.77
CA GLN A 67 -10.30 -3.87 -3.50
C GLN A 67 -10.42 -3.28 -2.10
N ARG A 68 -11.64 -3.05 -1.60
CA ARG A 68 -11.84 -2.58 -0.22
C ARG A 68 -11.35 -3.60 0.80
N ILE A 69 -11.69 -4.89 0.60
CA ILE A 69 -11.24 -5.98 1.48
C ILE A 69 -9.71 -6.04 1.51
N THR A 70 -9.07 -6.04 0.34
CA THR A 70 -7.61 -5.98 0.22
C THR A 70 -7.04 -4.73 0.89
N GLY A 71 -7.70 -3.57 0.74
CA GLY A 71 -7.31 -2.33 1.38
C GLY A 71 -7.35 -2.41 2.92
N VAL A 72 -8.37 -3.05 3.49
CA VAL A 72 -8.45 -3.27 4.95
C VAL A 72 -7.31 -4.16 5.45
N VAL A 73 -7.04 -5.27 4.76
CA VAL A 73 -5.92 -6.16 5.11
C VAL A 73 -4.59 -5.43 5.00
N PHE A 74 -4.39 -4.67 3.92
CA PHE A 74 -3.19 -3.88 3.69
C PHE A 74 -2.98 -2.82 4.78
N LEU A 75 -4.04 -2.09 5.18
CA LEU A 75 -3.96 -1.12 6.27
C LEU A 75 -3.56 -1.78 7.59
N ALA A 76 -4.16 -2.92 7.93
CA ALA A 76 -3.81 -3.64 9.16
C ALA A 76 -2.32 -3.99 9.21
N VAL A 77 -1.76 -4.48 8.09
CA VAL A 77 -0.34 -4.80 7.98
C VAL A 77 0.53 -3.54 8.03
N ALA A 78 0.18 -2.49 7.29
CA ALA A 78 0.96 -1.25 7.27
C ALA A 78 0.98 -0.56 8.64
N THR A 79 -0.15 -0.55 9.36
CA THR A 79 -0.23 -0.05 10.74
C THR A 79 0.65 -0.87 11.67
N TRP A 80 0.58 -2.21 11.58
CA TRP A 80 1.44 -3.09 12.37
C TRP A 80 2.93 -2.83 12.13
N MET A 81 3.33 -2.66 10.85
CA MET A 81 4.71 -2.32 10.49
C MET A 81 5.12 -0.96 11.03
N LEU A 82 4.24 0.06 10.98
CA LEU A 82 4.53 1.40 11.49
C LEU A 82 4.74 1.38 13.00
N ILE A 83 3.88 0.66 13.75
CA ILE A 83 4.02 0.51 15.20
C ILE A 83 5.36 -0.13 15.57
N ARG A 84 5.84 -1.10 14.77
CA ARG A 84 7.15 -1.75 15.00
C ARG A 84 8.35 -0.90 14.59
N ALA A 85 8.14 0.10 13.72
CA ALA A 85 9.21 0.95 13.21
C ALA A 85 9.43 2.21 14.06
N ILE A 86 8.45 2.56 14.90
CA ILE A 86 8.51 3.63 15.92
C ILE A 86 9.06 3.04 17.23
#